data_AF-A0A3D1CKD7-F1
#
_entry.id   AF-A0A3D1CKD7-F1
#
_cell.length_a   1.000
_cell.length_b   1.000
_cell.length_c   1.000
_cell.angle_alpha   90.00
_cell.angle_beta   90.00
_cell.angle_gamma   90.00
#
_symmetry.space_group_name_H-M   'P 1'
#
loop_
_entity.id
_entity.type
_entity.pdbx_description
1 polymer ?
#
loop_
_entity_poly.entity_id
_entity_poly.type
_entity_poly.pdbx_seq_one_letter_code
_entity_poly.pdbx_strand_id
1 'polypeptide(L)'
;EGGDFSEIAAGYSDGQNALEGGELGWRKQAELPTLFASVVPNLAVGEVSDVIRSGSGFHLVKLAEKRSEETHLVKQTKARHILIKTNELVTDEAAEKRLQQLRERILNGEDFAELAKAHSEDTGSAIDGGSLGWTSPGVMVPEFEEVMNGLAEGEMSDVFQSRFGWHLIQVEERREQNMADEFKRNKAREQLKQRKIEEELESWLRAMRDEAYIEYRDL
;
A
#
# COMPACT_ATOMS: atom_id res chain seq x y z
N GLU A 1 -26.10 11.99 -25.02
CA GLU A 1 -25.95 12.68 -23.72
C GLU A 1 -25.72 11.61 -22.66
N GLY A 2 -24.70 11.77 -21.82
CA GLY A 2 -24.29 10.76 -20.84
C GLY A 2 -25.13 10.87 -19.57
N GLY A 3 -26.28 10.19 -19.54
CA GLY A 3 -27.07 10.01 -18.31
C GLY A 3 -26.43 8.97 -17.39
N ASP A 4 -26.79 8.99 -16.11
CA ASP A 4 -26.35 7.97 -15.17
C ASP A 4 -26.91 6.60 -15.59
N PHE A 5 -26.02 5.60 -15.71
CA PHE A 5 -26.40 4.29 -16.21
C PHE A 5 -27.46 3.61 -15.33
N SER A 6 -27.43 3.86 -14.02
CA SER A 6 -28.40 3.31 -13.08
C SER A 6 -29.78 3.96 -13.26
N GLU A 7 -29.83 5.26 -13.51
CA GLU A 7 -31.09 5.97 -13.80
C GLU A 7 -31.72 5.49 -15.12
N ILE A 8 -30.89 5.29 -16.15
CA ILE A 8 -31.35 4.75 -17.44
C ILE A 8 -31.86 3.32 -17.27
N ALA A 9 -31.15 2.48 -16.51
CA ALA A 9 -31.57 1.12 -16.24
C ALA A 9 -32.91 1.09 -15.49
N ALA A 10 -33.12 1.96 -14.50
CA ALA A 10 -34.38 2.07 -13.78
C ALA A 10 -35.57 2.52 -14.64
N GLY A 11 -35.32 3.37 -15.64
CA GLY A 11 -36.37 3.89 -16.53
C GLY A 11 -36.71 3.00 -17.73
N TYR A 12 -35.76 2.20 -18.24
CA TYR A 12 -35.87 1.55 -19.56
C TYR A 12 -35.52 0.06 -19.59
N SER A 13 -34.98 -0.51 -18.51
CA SER A 13 -34.63 -1.94 -18.48
C SER A 13 -35.87 -2.80 -18.19
N ASP A 14 -36.08 -3.82 -19.01
CA ASP A 14 -37.04 -4.91 -18.72
C ASP A 14 -36.41 -6.01 -17.82
N GLY A 15 -35.19 -5.79 -17.31
CA GLY A 15 -34.47 -6.73 -16.45
C GLY A 15 -35.01 -6.77 -15.02
N GLN A 16 -34.82 -7.90 -14.33
CA GLN A 16 -35.30 -8.09 -12.96
C GLN A 16 -34.76 -7.05 -11.97
N ASN A 17 -33.55 -6.54 -12.21
CA ASN A 17 -32.89 -5.58 -11.34
C ASN A 17 -33.05 -4.13 -11.83
N ALA A 18 -33.97 -3.85 -12.76
CA ALA A 18 -34.16 -2.52 -13.33
C ALA A 18 -34.32 -1.43 -12.26
N LEU A 19 -35.24 -1.62 -11.31
CA LEU A 19 -35.52 -0.68 -10.22
C LEU A 19 -34.35 -0.49 -9.24
N GLU A 20 -33.38 -1.41 -9.25
CA GLU A 20 -32.13 -1.34 -8.49
C GLU A 20 -30.96 -0.86 -9.38
N GLY A 21 -31.26 -0.07 -10.41
CA GLY A 21 -30.24 0.49 -11.31
C GLY A 21 -29.59 -0.54 -12.24
N GLY A 22 -30.17 -1.73 -12.38
CA GLY A 22 -29.62 -2.82 -13.19
C GLY A 22 -28.38 -3.48 -12.59
N GLU A 23 -28.15 -3.34 -11.28
CA GLU A 23 -26.95 -3.88 -10.64
C GLU A 23 -26.90 -5.41 -10.68
N LEU A 24 -25.77 -5.97 -11.13
CA LEU A 24 -25.52 -7.42 -11.15
C LEU A 24 -24.69 -7.91 -9.95
N GLY A 25 -24.21 -6.98 -9.12
CA GLY A 25 -23.29 -7.22 -8.01
C GLY A 25 -21.88 -7.64 -8.45
N TRP A 26 -21.03 -7.96 -7.47
CA TRP A 26 -19.72 -8.55 -7.71
C TRP A 26 -19.88 -9.99 -8.20
N ARG A 27 -19.24 -10.32 -9.33
CA ARG A 27 -19.26 -11.66 -9.92
C ARG A 27 -17.88 -12.05 -10.40
N LYS A 28 -17.53 -13.34 -10.25
CA LYS A 28 -16.34 -13.90 -10.92
C LYS A 28 -16.59 -14.01 -12.41
N GLN A 29 -15.52 -14.05 -13.20
CA GLN A 29 -15.64 -14.19 -14.66
C GLN A 29 -16.43 -15.46 -15.05
N ALA A 30 -16.25 -16.56 -14.31
CA ALA A 30 -16.98 -17.81 -14.51
C ALA A 30 -18.48 -17.74 -14.12
N GLU A 31 -18.89 -16.74 -13.34
CA GLU A 31 -20.26 -16.53 -12.84
C GLU A 31 -21.02 -15.45 -13.64
N LEU A 32 -20.34 -14.82 -14.62
CA LEU A 32 -20.98 -13.89 -15.53
C LEU A 32 -21.96 -14.64 -16.44
N PRO A 33 -23.15 -14.07 -16.70
CA PRO A 33 -24.01 -14.56 -17.77
C PRO A 33 -23.22 -14.70 -19.07
N THR A 34 -23.37 -15.82 -19.77
CA THR A 34 -22.55 -16.18 -20.95
C THR A 34 -22.58 -15.12 -22.04
N LEU A 35 -23.68 -14.39 -22.17
CA LEU A 35 -23.82 -13.28 -23.13
C LEU A 35 -22.91 -12.07 -22.85
N PHE A 36 -22.40 -11.95 -21.62
CA PHE A 36 -21.48 -10.89 -21.19
C PHE A 36 -20.03 -11.36 -21.06
N ALA A 37 -19.80 -12.68 -21.00
CA ALA A 37 -18.51 -13.25 -20.63
C ALA A 37 -17.35 -12.92 -21.59
N SER A 38 -17.66 -12.66 -22.87
CA SER A 38 -16.67 -12.25 -23.89
C SER A 38 -16.52 -10.72 -24.02
N VAL A 39 -17.43 -9.94 -23.46
CA VAL A 39 -17.48 -8.48 -23.62
C VAL A 39 -16.90 -7.78 -22.39
N VAL A 40 -17.40 -8.11 -21.20
CA VAL A 40 -17.02 -7.48 -19.92
C VAL A 40 -15.50 -7.48 -19.66
N PRO A 41 -14.73 -8.55 -19.97
CA PRO A 41 -13.28 -8.54 -19.72
C PRO A 41 -12.51 -7.48 -20.50
N ASN A 42 -13.05 -7.03 -21.64
CA ASN A 42 -12.42 -6.10 -22.57
C ASN A 42 -12.82 -4.65 -22.33
N LEU A 43 -13.81 -4.40 -21.47
CA LEU A 43 -14.24 -3.05 -21.10
C LEU A 43 -13.26 -2.42 -20.09
N ALA A 44 -13.05 -1.11 -20.22
CA ALA A 44 -12.48 -0.28 -19.17
C ALA A 44 -13.49 -0.07 -18.04
N VAL A 45 -12.99 0.19 -16.83
CA VAL A 45 -13.85 0.56 -15.70
C VAL A 45 -14.59 1.87 -16.02
N GLY A 46 -15.90 1.84 -15.89
CA GLY A 46 -16.82 2.92 -16.27
C GLY A 46 -17.34 2.84 -17.71
N GLU A 47 -16.76 1.99 -18.56
CA GLU A 47 -17.16 1.84 -19.97
C GLU A 47 -18.46 1.04 -20.09
N VAL A 48 -19.30 1.46 -21.03
CA VAL A 48 -20.53 0.76 -21.45
C VAL A 48 -20.24 0.02 -22.74
N SER A 49 -20.65 -1.24 -22.83
CA SER A 49 -20.49 -2.06 -24.02
C SER A 49 -21.27 -1.50 -25.22
N ASP A 50 -20.88 -1.94 -26.42
CA ASP A 50 -21.79 -1.93 -27.56
C ASP A 50 -23.05 -2.78 -27.29
N VAL A 51 -24.07 -2.62 -28.14
CA VAL A 51 -25.34 -3.37 -28.03
C VAL A 51 -25.11 -4.86 -28.29
N ILE A 52 -25.42 -5.69 -27.30
CA ILE A 52 -25.30 -7.15 -27.35
C ILE A 52 -26.66 -7.74 -27.71
N ARG A 53 -26.72 -8.52 -28.80
CA ARG A 53 -27.96 -9.18 -29.23
C ARG A 53 -28.03 -10.63 -28.72
N SER A 54 -29.19 -11.01 -28.20
CA SER A 54 -29.48 -12.36 -27.71
C SER A 54 -30.87 -12.83 -28.16
N GLY A 55 -31.24 -14.07 -27.85
CA GLY A 55 -32.59 -14.59 -28.09
C GLY A 55 -33.69 -13.87 -27.29
N SER A 56 -33.34 -13.18 -26.20
CA SER A 56 -34.29 -12.43 -25.37
C SER A 56 -34.34 -10.92 -25.68
N GLY A 57 -33.58 -10.45 -26.68
CA GLY A 57 -33.54 -9.03 -27.05
C GLY A 57 -32.13 -8.45 -27.05
N PHE A 58 -32.04 -7.15 -26.76
CA PHE A 58 -30.81 -6.36 -26.79
C PHE A 58 -30.37 -6.00 -25.38
N HIS A 59 -29.07 -6.03 -25.14
CA HIS A 59 -28.47 -5.81 -23.82
C HIS A 59 -27.32 -4.81 -23.91
N LEU A 60 -27.16 -4.02 -22.86
CA LEU A 60 -26.00 -3.18 -22.60
C LEU A 60 -25.45 -3.56 -21.23
N VAL A 61 -24.13 -3.56 -21.08
CA VAL A 61 -23.48 -3.77 -19.78
C VAL A 61 -22.44 -2.69 -19.55
N LYS A 62 -22.42 -2.14 -18.34
CA LYS A 62 -21.38 -1.22 -17.88
C LYS A 62 -20.48 -1.95 -16.90
N LEU A 63 -19.17 -1.86 -17.08
CA LEU A 63 -18.23 -2.34 -16.08
C LEU A 63 -18.10 -1.29 -14.97
N ALA A 64 -18.85 -1.45 -13.87
CA ALA A 64 -18.81 -0.49 -12.77
C ALA A 64 -17.43 -0.45 -12.07
N GLU A 65 -16.91 -1.62 -11.68
CA GLU A 65 -15.59 -1.80 -11.08
C GLU A 65 -15.02 -3.17 -11.46
N LYS A 66 -13.68 -3.33 -11.41
CA LYS A 66 -12.98 -4.60 -11.65
C LYS A 66 -11.94 -4.82 -10.56
N ARG A 67 -12.05 -5.95 -9.84
CA ARG A 67 -11.04 -6.41 -8.89
C ARG A 67 -10.25 -7.56 -9.49
N SER A 68 -8.95 -7.56 -9.25
CA SER A 68 -8.04 -8.60 -9.71
C SER A 68 -8.18 -9.87 -8.85
N GLU A 69 -8.23 -11.05 -9.47
CA GLU A 69 -8.05 -12.32 -8.77
C GLU A 69 -6.58 -12.60 -8.40
N GLU A 70 -5.63 -11.87 -8.99
CA GLU A 70 -4.22 -11.96 -8.60
C GLU A 70 -4.09 -11.62 -7.13
N THR A 71 -3.59 -12.56 -6.33
CA THR A 71 -3.34 -12.38 -4.91
C THR A 71 -1.88 -12.04 -4.71
N HIS A 72 -1.62 -10.90 -4.07
CA HIS A 72 -0.30 -10.57 -3.57
C HIS A 72 -0.39 -10.44 -2.05
N LEU A 73 -0.30 -11.58 -1.36
CA LEU A 73 -0.40 -11.64 0.09
C LEU A 73 0.90 -11.15 0.71
N VAL A 74 0.80 -10.06 1.47
CA VAL A 74 1.92 -9.50 2.23
C VAL A 74 1.60 -9.66 3.70
N LYS A 75 2.52 -10.27 4.45
CA LYS A 75 2.47 -10.33 5.91
C LYS A 75 2.78 -8.94 6.45
N GLN A 76 1.82 -8.35 7.15
CA GLN A 76 1.98 -7.06 7.81
C GLN A 76 1.99 -7.25 9.32
N THR A 77 2.79 -6.44 10.00
CA THR A 77 2.90 -6.43 11.45
C THR A 77 2.50 -5.06 11.97
N LYS A 78 1.56 -5.04 12.90
CA LYS A 78 1.20 -3.85 13.66
C LYS A 78 2.05 -3.83 14.93
N ALA A 79 2.82 -2.77 15.10
CA ALA A 79 3.75 -2.66 16.20
C ALA A 79 3.80 -1.23 16.74
N ARG A 80 4.31 -1.12 17.96
CA ARG A 80 4.64 0.15 18.61
C ARG A 80 6.03 0.09 19.21
N HIS A 81 6.69 1.23 19.32
CA HIS A 81 8.05 1.31 19.86
C HIS A 81 8.31 2.57 20.70
N ILE A 82 9.34 2.49 21.52
CA ILE A 82 9.96 3.63 22.20
C ILE A 82 11.42 3.71 21.73
N LEU A 83 11.81 4.87 21.20
CA LEU A 83 13.17 5.15 20.77
C LEU A 83 13.85 6.09 21.76
N ILE A 84 15.09 5.76 22.17
CA ILE A 84 16.02 6.69 22.83
C ILE A 84 17.26 6.83 21.95
N LYS A 85 17.52 8.05 21.49
CA LYS A 85 18.68 8.38 20.65
C LYS A 85 19.90 8.57 21.52
N THR A 86 21.02 8.07 21.05
CA THR A 86 22.32 8.39 21.64
C THR A 86 22.87 9.67 21.06
N ASN A 87 23.63 10.40 21.87
CA ASN A 87 24.30 11.64 21.48
C ASN A 87 25.51 11.86 22.41
N GLU A 88 26.20 13.00 22.28
CA GLU A 88 27.39 13.29 23.10
C GLU A 88 27.11 13.31 24.62
N LEU A 89 25.86 13.50 25.03
CA LEU A 89 25.43 13.52 26.43
C LEU A 89 24.79 12.20 26.88
N VAL A 90 24.24 11.42 25.94
CA VAL A 90 23.53 10.16 26.21
C VAL A 90 24.32 9.02 25.58
N THR A 91 25.08 8.31 26.44
CA THR A 91 25.83 7.11 26.03
C THR A 91 24.89 5.94 25.75
N ASP A 92 25.42 4.92 25.08
CA ASP A 92 24.68 3.68 24.82
C ASP A 92 24.18 3.03 26.12
N GLU A 93 25.02 2.96 27.16
CA GLU A 93 24.63 2.39 28.45
C GLU A 93 23.53 3.21 29.14
N ALA A 94 23.56 4.54 28.99
CA ALA A 94 22.54 5.42 29.56
C ALA A 94 21.20 5.25 28.84
N ALA A 95 21.22 5.15 27.51
CA ALA A 95 20.02 4.91 26.69
C ALA A 95 19.42 3.53 26.96
N GLU A 96 20.25 2.49 26.98
CA GLU A 96 19.84 1.12 27.28
C GLU A 96 19.18 1.03 28.66
N LYS A 97 19.85 1.55 29.71
CA LYS A 97 19.34 1.53 31.08
C LYS A 97 18.01 2.28 31.20
N ARG A 98 17.86 3.40 30.50
CA ARG A 98 16.60 4.16 30.50
C ARG A 98 15.46 3.34 29.88
N LEU A 99 15.70 2.65 28.78
CA LEU A 99 14.70 1.78 28.16
C LEU A 99 14.41 0.53 29.00
N GLN A 100 15.41 -0.05 29.67
CA GLN A 100 15.19 -1.17 30.60
C GLN A 100 14.26 -0.76 31.74
N GLN A 101 14.43 0.43 32.31
CA GLN A 101 13.52 0.97 33.32
C GLN A 101 12.09 1.18 32.79
N LEU A 102 11.95 1.66 31.54
CA LEU A 102 10.63 1.80 30.91
C LEU A 102 9.99 0.43 30.67
N ARG A 103 10.76 -0.55 30.21
CA ARG A 103 10.31 -1.94 30.02
C ARG A 103 9.80 -2.54 31.33
N GLU A 104 10.52 -2.37 32.44
CA GLU A 104 10.08 -2.82 33.76
C GLU A 104 8.77 -2.18 34.19
N ARG A 105 8.61 -0.86 33.97
CA ARG A 105 7.35 -0.14 34.26
C ARG A 105 6.17 -0.70 33.46
N ILE A 106 6.38 -0.97 32.17
CA ILE A 106 5.37 -1.59 31.29
C ILE A 106 5.00 -2.99 31.80
N LEU A 107 5.99 -3.80 32.17
CA LEU A 107 5.76 -5.15 32.72
C LEU A 107 5.02 -5.10 34.07
N ASN A 108 5.20 -4.03 34.84
CA ASN A 108 4.47 -3.77 36.09
C ASN A 108 3.06 -3.18 35.87
N GLY A 109 2.62 -3.01 34.62
CA GLY A 109 1.26 -2.61 34.27
C GLY A 109 1.07 -1.12 33.94
N GLU A 110 2.15 -0.34 33.81
CA GLU A 110 2.05 1.00 33.24
C GLU A 110 1.72 0.94 31.74
N ASP A 111 1.00 1.94 31.25
CA ASP A 111 0.57 2.00 29.86
C ASP A 111 1.75 2.32 28.92
N PHE A 112 1.93 1.48 27.89
CA PHE A 112 3.00 1.66 26.90
C PHE A 112 2.86 2.99 26.15
N ALA A 113 1.64 3.35 25.74
CA ALA A 113 1.41 4.53 24.92
C ALA A 113 1.72 5.82 25.68
N GLU A 114 1.37 5.89 26.97
CA GLU A 114 1.72 7.03 27.81
C GLU A 114 3.24 7.16 28.03
N LEU A 115 3.94 6.04 28.23
CA LEU A 115 5.40 6.04 28.32
C LEU A 115 6.06 6.42 26.99
N ALA A 116 5.51 5.97 25.87
CA ALA A 116 5.99 6.34 24.54
C ALA A 116 5.82 7.83 24.27
N LYS A 117 4.65 8.41 24.57
CA LYS A 117 4.40 9.87 24.46
C LYS A 117 5.37 10.68 25.31
N ALA A 118 5.66 10.22 26.51
CA ALA A 118 6.49 10.95 27.47
C ALA A 118 8.00 10.82 27.21
N HIS A 119 8.44 9.70 26.63
CA HIS A 119 9.87 9.36 26.61
C HIS A 119 10.44 9.02 25.23
N SER A 120 9.63 8.70 24.22
CA SER A 120 10.14 8.36 22.89
C SER A 120 10.65 9.59 22.15
N GLU A 121 11.84 9.47 21.57
CA GLU A 121 12.49 10.51 20.75
C GLU A 121 12.21 10.33 19.25
N ASP A 122 11.33 9.40 18.91
CA ASP A 122 10.69 9.34 17.60
C ASP A 122 9.40 10.17 17.62
N THR A 123 9.52 11.45 17.24
CA THR A 123 8.41 12.41 17.27
C THR A 123 7.24 12.03 16.36
N GLY A 124 7.48 11.21 15.33
CA GLY A 124 6.43 10.77 14.41
C GLY A 124 5.49 9.75 15.04
N SER A 125 6.01 8.84 15.86
CA SER A 125 5.20 7.79 16.52
C SER A 125 4.86 8.12 17.97
N ALA A 126 5.69 8.90 18.68
CA ALA A 126 5.53 9.18 20.11
C ALA A 126 4.15 9.76 20.43
N ILE A 127 3.66 10.70 19.59
CA ILE A 127 2.36 11.37 19.77
C ILE A 127 1.21 10.36 19.74
N ASP A 128 1.33 9.33 18.90
CA ASP A 128 0.36 8.25 18.74
C ASP A 128 0.71 7.04 19.63
N GLY A 129 1.35 7.28 20.78
CA GLY A 129 1.66 6.21 21.74
C GLY A 129 2.75 5.24 21.27
N GLY A 130 3.65 5.71 20.39
CA GLY A 130 4.70 4.91 19.79
C GLY A 130 4.21 4.04 18.63
N SER A 131 2.97 4.20 18.16
CA SER A 131 2.42 3.36 17.09
C SER A 131 3.14 3.57 15.76
N LEU A 132 3.50 2.47 15.11
CA LEU A 132 4.09 2.44 13.76
C LEU A 132 3.04 2.07 12.69
N GLY A 133 1.78 1.84 13.09
CA GLY A 133 0.74 1.34 12.21
C GLY A 133 1.04 -0.06 11.67
N TRP A 134 0.44 -0.39 10.52
CA TRP A 134 0.70 -1.65 9.82
C TRP A 134 1.94 -1.51 8.94
N THR A 135 2.93 -2.34 9.20
CA THR A 135 4.23 -2.30 8.54
C THR A 135 4.40 -3.51 7.65
N SER A 136 4.92 -3.31 6.43
CA SER A 136 5.24 -4.37 5.48
C SER A 136 6.72 -4.74 5.58
N PRO A 137 7.13 -5.94 5.13
CA PRO A 137 8.54 -6.36 5.16
C PRO A 137 9.40 -5.41 4.32
N GLY A 138 10.59 -5.09 4.82
CA GLY A 138 11.54 -4.17 4.17
C GLY A 138 11.24 -2.68 4.34
N VAL A 139 10.18 -2.31 5.09
CA VAL A 139 9.92 -0.91 5.47
C VAL A 139 10.82 -0.48 6.62
N MET A 140 11.11 -1.40 7.54
CA MET A 140 11.93 -1.14 8.73
C MET A 140 13.41 -1.39 8.46
N VAL A 141 14.26 -0.90 9.36
CA VAL A 141 15.70 -1.21 9.31
C VAL A 141 15.94 -2.68 9.68
N PRO A 142 16.96 -3.34 9.09
CA PRO A 142 17.16 -4.77 9.27
C PRO A 142 17.20 -5.22 10.74
N GLU A 143 17.89 -4.47 11.60
CA GLU A 143 18.04 -4.77 13.02
C GLU A 143 16.71 -4.72 13.76
N PHE A 144 15.86 -3.75 13.41
CA PHE A 144 14.52 -3.62 13.99
C PHE A 144 13.57 -4.70 13.46
N GLU A 145 13.64 -4.97 12.16
CA GLU A 145 12.80 -5.97 11.51
C GLU A 145 13.11 -7.39 12.00
N GLU A 146 14.38 -7.72 12.25
CA GLU A 146 14.80 -9.00 12.81
C GLU A 146 14.18 -9.24 14.18
N VAL A 147 14.31 -8.27 15.09
CA VAL A 147 13.71 -8.37 16.44
C VAL A 147 12.18 -8.43 16.33
N MET A 148 11.58 -7.58 15.51
CA MET A 148 10.12 -7.57 15.31
C MET A 148 9.59 -8.89 14.78
N ASN A 149 10.30 -9.55 13.86
CA ASN A 149 9.89 -10.83 13.30
C ASN A 149 10.08 -11.99 14.28
N GLY A 150 10.97 -11.87 15.26
CA GLY A 150 11.17 -12.86 16.31
C GLY A 150 10.08 -12.90 17.39
N LEU A 151 9.26 -11.85 17.51
CA LEU A 151 8.25 -11.71 18.57
C LEU A 151 6.88 -12.30 18.17
N ALA A 152 6.20 -12.90 19.13
CA ALA A 152 4.80 -13.28 19.02
C ALA A 152 3.85 -12.06 19.09
N GLU A 153 2.60 -12.26 18.70
CA GLU A 153 1.56 -11.23 18.88
C GLU A 153 1.34 -10.94 20.38
N GLY A 154 1.28 -9.67 20.73
CA GLY A 154 1.21 -9.17 22.11
C GLY A 154 2.56 -9.11 22.84
N GLU A 155 3.62 -9.71 22.28
CA GLU A 155 4.92 -9.81 22.94
C GLU A 155 5.73 -8.52 22.80
N MET A 156 6.49 -8.21 23.85
CA MET A 156 7.40 -7.08 23.92
C MET A 156 8.85 -7.59 23.91
N SER A 157 9.72 -6.90 23.17
CA SER A 157 11.13 -7.26 23.03
C SER A 157 11.95 -6.97 24.29
N ASP A 158 13.16 -7.52 24.29
CA ASP A 158 14.26 -6.91 25.05
C ASP A 158 14.73 -5.62 24.37
N VAL A 159 15.53 -4.84 25.09
CA VAL A 159 16.07 -3.57 24.60
C VAL A 159 17.20 -3.87 23.60
N PHE A 160 17.16 -3.26 22.42
CA PHE A 160 18.16 -3.48 21.38
C PHE A 160 18.55 -2.18 20.66
N GLN A 161 19.69 -2.20 19.98
CA GLN A 161 20.24 -1.05 19.28
C GLN A 161 20.02 -1.17 17.77
N SER A 162 19.72 -0.04 17.13
CA SER A 162 19.75 0.14 15.68
C SER A 162 20.59 1.36 15.33
N ARG A 163 20.76 1.65 14.03
CA ARG A 163 21.41 2.89 13.56
C ARG A 163 20.75 4.18 14.04
N PHE A 164 19.53 4.12 14.57
CA PHE A 164 18.80 5.29 15.08
C PHE A 164 18.89 5.48 16.60
N GLY A 165 19.50 4.54 17.31
CA GLY A 165 19.58 4.53 18.77
C GLY A 165 19.05 3.23 19.36
N TRP A 166 18.54 3.30 20.58
CA TRP A 166 18.02 2.15 21.30
C TRP A 166 16.51 2.09 21.25
N HIS A 167 15.99 0.88 21.12
CA HIS A 167 14.59 0.61 20.89
C HIS A 167 14.04 -0.40 21.90
N LEU A 168 12.77 -0.20 22.25
CA LEU A 168 11.90 -1.19 22.86
C LEU A 168 10.66 -1.31 21.99
N ILE A 169 10.29 -2.53 21.58
CA ILE A 169 9.16 -2.72 20.68
C ILE A 169 8.15 -3.69 21.28
N GLN A 170 6.88 -3.51 20.91
CA GLN A 170 5.83 -4.47 21.14
C GLN A 170 5.08 -4.74 19.85
N VAL A 171 4.90 -6.03 19.53
CA VAL A 171 4.05 -6.46 18.43
C VAL A 171 2.62 -6.54 18.94
N GLU A 172 1.70 -5.81 18.29
CA GLU A 172 0.29 -5.81 18.68
C GLU A 172 -0.47 -6.91 17.93
N GLU A 173 -0.33 -6.96 16.61
CA GLU A 173 -1.11 -7.83 15.73
C GLU A 173 -0.30 -8.20 14.47
N ARG A 174 -0.59 -9.35 13.86
CA ARG A 174 -0.12 -9.69 12.51
C ARG A 174 -1.32 -10.00 11.60
N ARG A 175 -1.17 -9.68 10.31
CA ARG A 175 -2.19 -10.01 9.30
C ARG A 175 -1.55 -10.33 7.96
N GLU A 176 -2.27 -11.08 7.13
CA GLU A 176 -1.97 -11.19 5.70
C GLU A 176 -2.93 -10.28 4.92
N GLN A 177 -2.37 -9.29 4.22
CA GLN A 177 -3.15 -8.34 3.42
C GLN A 177 -2.92 -8.63 1.93
N ASN A 178 -3.99 -8.76 1.15
CA ASN A 178 -3.88 -8.80 -0.30
C ASN A 178 -3.62 -7.38 -0.83
N MET A 179 -2.41 -7.16 -1.36
CA MET A 179 -1.93 -5.88 -1.86
C MET A 179 -1.79 -5.87 -3.39
N ALA A 180 -2.48 -6.78 -4.10
CA ALA A 180 -2.31 -6.94 -5.54
C ALA A 180 -2.60 -5.68 -6.35
N ASP A 181 -3.67 -4.94 -6.00
CA ASP A 181 -4.02 -3.71 -6.71
C ASP A 181 -2.97 -2.62 -6.50
N GLU A 182 -2.42 -2.52 -5.28
CA GLU A 182 -1.34 -1.57 -4.98
C GLU A 182 -0.05 -1.94 -5.71
N PHE A 183 0.31 -3.23 -5.69
CA PHE A 183 1.45 -3.75 -6.44
C PHE A 183 1.33 -3.44 -7.94
N LYS A 184 0.16 -3.64 -8.53
CA LYS A 184 -0.12 -3.29 -9.94
C LYS A 184 0.03 -1.80 -10.20
N ARG A 185 -0.56 -0.95 -9.36
CA ARG A 185 -0.45 0.51 -9.50
C ARG A 185 1.01 0.98 -9.40
N ASN A 186 1.77 0.46 -8.44
CA ASN A 186 3.17 0.84 -8.26
C ASN A 186 4.03 0.38 -9.45
N LYS A 187 3.82 -0.86 -9.93
CA LYS A 187 4.47 -1.35 -11.14
C LYS A 187 4.16 -0.50 -12.38
N ALA A 188 2.89 -0.12 -12.57
CA ALA A 188 2.49 0.76 -13.67
C ALA A 188 3.14 2.15 -13.56
N ARG A 189 3.17 2.75 -12.36
CA ARG A 189 3.84 4.04 -12.12
C ARG A 189 5.33 3.98 -12.42
N GLU A 190 6.02 2.95 -11.96
CA GLU A 190 7.45 2.79 -12.25
C GLU A 190 7.70 2.63 -13.75
N GLN A 191 6.90 1.85 -14.46
CA GLN A 191 7.01 1.73 -15.92
C GLN A 191 6.80 3.08 -16.63
N LEU A 192 5.80 3.87 -16.23
CA LEU A 192 5.55 5.20 -16.80
C LEU A 192 6.70 6.17 -16.49
N LYS A 193 7.22 6.13 -15.26
CA LYS A 193 8.37 6.93 -14.84
C LYS A 193 9.61 6.60 -15.67
N GLN A 194 9.90 5.31 -15.87
CA GLN A 194 11.05 4.88 -16.66
C GLN A 194 10.95 5.33 -18.13
N ARG A 195 9.78 5.17 -18.75
CA ARG A 195 9.55 5.67 -20.13
C ARG A 195 9.82 7.16 -20.23
N LYS A 196 9.30 7.95 -19.29
CA LYS A 196 9.51 9.40 -19.29
C LYS A 196 10.97 9.78 -19.05
N ILE A 197 11.68 9.07 -18.16
CA ILE A 197 13.11 9.29 -17.94
C ILE A 197 13.91 9.01 -19.22
N GLU A 198 13.60 7.94 -19.93
CA GLU A 198 14.28 7.56 -21.17
C GLU A 198 14.09 8.60 -22.28
N GLU A 199 12.86 9.07 -22.48
CA GLU A 199 12.53 10.13 -23.44
C GLU A 199 13.25 11.45 -23.13
N GLU A 200 13.22 11.89 -21.86
CA GLU A 200 13.87 13.13 -21.42
C GLU A 200 15.40 13.04 -21.47
N LEU A 201 15.98 11.87 -21.13
CA LEU A 201 17.42 11.64 -21.22
C LEU A 201 17.91 11.75 -22.66
N GLU A 202 17.18 11.16 -23.61
CA GLU A 202 17.53 11.27 -25.03
C GLU A 202 17.47 12.73 -25.52
N SER A 203 16.41 13.46 -25.16
CA SER A 203 16.27 14.88 -25.48
C SER A 203 17.39 15.72 -24.87
N TRP A 204 17.72 15.47 -23.60
CA TRP A 204 18.78 16.17 -22.88
C TRP A 204 20.17 15.90 -23.46
N LEU A 205 20.49 14.65 -23.82
CA LEU A 205 21.76 14.29 -24.47
C LEU A 205 21.89 14.93 -25.85
N ARG A 206 20.81 15.02 -26.62
CA ARG A 206 20.80 15.74 -27.92
C ARG A 206 21.08 17.23 -27.72
N ALA A 207 20.38 17.89 -26.79
CA ALA A 207 20.60 19.30 -26.49
C ALA A 207 22.04 19.57 -26.03
N MET A 208 22.58 18.73 -25.13
CA MET A 208 23.97 18.84 -24.68
C MET A 208 24.97 18.66 -25.82
N ARG A 209 24.71 17.74 -26.76
CA ARG A 209 25.56 17.57 -27.94
C ARG A 209 25.52 18.79 -28.85
N ASP A 210 24.35 19.38 -29.05
CA ASP A 210 24.17 20.54 -29.92
C ASP A 210 24.81 21.82 -29.32
N GLU A 211 24.81 21.94 -27.99
CA GLU A 211 25.48 23.04 -27.27
C GLU A 211 26.99 22.85 -27.11
N ALA A 212 27.49 21.62 -27.24
CA ALA A 212 28.91 21.31 -27.11
C ALA A 212 29.69 21.67 -28.39
N TYR A 213 30.85 22.32 -28.24
CA TYR A 213 31.80 22.46 -29.34
C TYR A 213 32.52 21.13 -29.58
N ILE A 214 32.24 20.48 -30.70
CA ILE A 214 32.82 19.19 -31.09
C ILE A 214 33.67 19.37 -32.36
N GLU A 215 34.98 19.13 -32.27
CA GLU A 215 35.92 19.12 -33.40
C GLU A 215 36.27 17.68 -33.77
N TYR A 216 35.85 17.22 -34.95
CA TYR A 216 36.29 15.93 -35.51
C TYR A 216 37.60 16.13 -36.27
N ARG A 217 38.66 15.41 -35.87
CA ARG A 217 39.93 15.36 -36.61
C ARG A 217 40.03 14.00 -37.29
N ASP A 218 39.92 14.00 -38.62
CA ASP A 218 40.23 12.81 -39.40
C ASP A 218 41.76 12.61 -39.44
N LEU A 219 42.19 11.35 -39.31
CA LEU A 219 43.61 10.93 -39.35
C LEU A 219 44.16 10.91 -40.77
#